data_AF-A0A0S2W6I3-F1
#
_entry.id   AF-A0A0S2W6I3-F1
#
_cell.length_a   1.000
_cell.length_b   1.000
_cell.length_c   1.000
_cell.angle_alpha   90.00
_cell.angle_beta   90.00
_cell.angle_gamma   90.00
#
_symmetry.space_group_name_H-M   'P 1'
#
loop_
_entity.id
_entity.type
_entity.pdbx_description
1 polymer ?
#
loop_
_entity_poly.entity_id
_entity_poly.type
_entity_poly.pdbx_seq_one_letter_code
_entity_poly.pdbx_strand_id
1 'polypeptide(L)'
;MHRGMKPREWGLLSRLCRELLQACGNPLFSEVYARFNRYSHLPFFFTCDDSPLRAQMDWHGDFFTALENRNIQEKYNWLTASYLRTADAVRMSLNLLEAEYRGVVLPPAEPFQWGGLYGYDPIYIQIAQDLIAKINTGVYPLEQYLPHEAELAKAYGVSLTTVRKALVELRRLGYCRTLNVKGSIAQRCSIETVCRTVRNPTRKRDAMRYLYGLQFMALLAGPAARLAAPRFTAEEKAALAAQFKRPDAIPLILLVECIGRHLDPEPLRAIFLETEHLVRWGYCTLLHESRSERVRRVTHKSRAAFDALLAEDMETFSLEMADYYRSSFQMVRTQYIQYYRLSEAEAVMAPPLGLL
;
A
#
# COMPACT_ATOMS: atom_id res chain seq x y z
N MET A 1 41.96 4.71 10.25
CA MET A 1 41.76 3.30 9.81
C MET A 1 40.38 3.18 9.20
N HIS A 2 40.27 3.28 7.87
CA HIS A 2 39.00 3.02 7.18
C HIS A 2 38.72 1.52 7.21
N ARG A 3 37.92 1.07 8.18
CA ARG A 3 37.33 -0.27 8.13
C ARG A 3 35.95 -0.16 7.49
N GLY A 4 35.92 0.21 6.22
CA GLY A 4 34.72 0.12 5.40
C GLY A 4 34.40 -1.33 5.03
N MET A 5 33.15 -1.61 4.67
CA MET A 5 32.67 -2.95 4.30
C MET A 5 33.35 -3.46 3.01
N LYS A 6 33.63 -4.77 2.91
CA LYS A 6 34.22 -5.37 1.69
C LYS A 6 33.15 -5.71 0.63
N PRO A 7 33.50 -5.78 -0.67
CA PRO A 7 32.52 -6.05 -1.75
C PRO A 7 31.70 -7.35 -1.58
N ARG A 8 32.29 -8.41 -1.00
CA ARG A 8 31.58 -9.68 -0.74
C ARG A 8 30.63 -9.63 0.47
N GLU A 9 30.85 -8.71 1.41
CA GLU A 9 30.08 -8.59 2.66
C GLU A 9 28.74 -7.87 2.42
N TRP A 10 28.67 -6.96 1.44
CA TRP A 10 27.41 -6.33 1.01
C TRP A 10 26.34 -7.35 0.60
N GLY A 11 26.74 -8.37 -0.16
CA GLY A 11 25.83 -9.43 -0.61
C GLY A 11 25.20 -10.21 0.56
N LEU A 12 25.92 -10.32 1.68
CA LEU A 12 25.40 -10.93 2.91
C LEU A 12 24.39 -10.01 3.58
N LEU A 13 24.70 -8.71 3.74
CA LEU A 13 23.80 -7.73 4.34
C LEU A 13 22.47 -7.62 3.57
N SER A 14 22.52 -7.57 2.24
CA SER A 14 21.30 -7.54 1.42
C SER A 14 20.44 -8.79 1.58
N ARG A 15 21.05 -9.97 1.73
CA ARG A 15 20.31 -11.21 2.03
C ARG A 15 19.70 -11.18 3.43
N LEU A 16 20.44 -10.74 4.45
CA LEU A 16 19.95 -10.61 5.82
C LEU A 16 18.77 -9.65 5.92
N CYS A 17 18.85 -8.47 5.30
CA CYS A 17 17.73 -7.53 5.25
C CYS A 17 16.49 -8.15 4.60
N ARG A 18 16.67 -8.92 3.52
CA ARG A 18 15.55 -9.63 2.87
C ARG A 18 14.92 -10.67 3.80
N GLU A 19 15.73 -11.46 4.51
CA GLU A 19 15.25 -12.46 5.46
C GLU A 19 14.49 -11.84 6.63
N LEU A 20 14.98 -10.71 7.17
CA LEU A 20 14.28 -9.96 8.22
C LEU A 20 12.92 -9.46 7.75
N LEU A 21 12.85 -8.88 6.55
CA LEU A 21 11.59 -8.41 5.97
C LEU A 21 10.62 -9.56 5.70
N GLN A 22 11.13 -10.74 5.31
CA GLN A 22 10.32 -11.95 5.14
C GLN A 22 9.79 -12.47 6.49
N ALA A 23 10.58 -12.40 7.56
CA ALA A 23 10.20 -12.80 8.91
C ALA A 23 9.05 -11.94 9.49
N CYS A 24 8.79 -10.75 8.93
CA CYS A 24 7.65 -9.91 9.33
C CYS A 24 6.27 -10.49 8.94
N GLY A 25 6.22 -11.60 8.21
CA GLY A 25 4.98 -12.27 7.81
C GLY A 25 4.25 -11.60 6.64
N ASN A 26 4.83 -10.55 6.06
CA ASN A 26 4.29 -9.83 4.91
C ASN A 26 5.25 -9.93 3.71
N PRO A 27 4.89 -10.74 2.69
CA PRO A 27 5.72 -10.93 1.51
C PRO A 27 6.04 -9.64 0.74
N LEU A 28 5.16 -8.63 0.81
CA LEU A 28 5.29 -7.38 0.05
C LEU A 28 6.57 -6.62 0.42
N PHE A 29 6.99 -6.67 1.68
CA PHE A 29 8.21 -5.99 2.14
C PHE A 29 9.45 -6.58 1.46
N SER A 30 9.58 -7.90 1.45
CA SER A 30 10.69 -8.59 0.79
C SER A 30 10.67 -8.40 -0.74
N GLU A 31 9.48 -8.29 -1.33
CA GLU A 31 9.29 -8.08 -2.77
C GLU A 31 9.71 -6.67 -3.19
N VAL A 32 9.22 -5.63 -2.49
CA VAL A 32 9.65 -4.24 -2.70
C VAL A 32 11.16 -4.13 -2.51
N TYR A 33 11.70 -4.71 -1.45
CA TYR A 33 13.14 -4.65 -1.17
C TYR A 33 13.97 -5.30 -2.28
N ALA A 34 13.53 -6.43 -2.82
CA ALA A 34 14.21 -7.08 -3.95
C ALA A 34 14.15 -6.21 -5.22
N ARG A 35 13.03 -5.56 -5.48
CA ARG A 35 12.83 -4.67 -6.63
C ARG A 35 13.64 -3.38 -6.51
N PHE A 36 13.65 -2.78 -5.32
CA PHE A 36 14.45 -1.60 -5.02
C PHE A 36 15.95 -1.88 -5.14
N ASN A 37 16.43 -3.04 -4.66
CA ASN A 37 17.83 -3.42 -4.85
C ASN A 37 18.21 -3.60 -6.33
N ARG A 38 17.27 -4.04 -7.18
CA ARG A 38 17.51 -4.14 -8.63
C ARG A 38 17.54 -2.78 -9.30
N TYR A 39 16.62 -1.90 -8.91
CA TYR A 39 16.47 -0.55 -9.46
C TYR A 39 17.61 0.39 -9.04
N SER A 40 18.04 0.32 -7.79
CA SER A 40 19.02 1.27 -7.22
C SER A 40 20.45 1.06 -7.71
N HIS A 41 20.74 -0.05 -8.41
CA HIS A 41 22.09 -0.43 -8.84
C HIS A 41 23.14 -0.38 -7.71
N LEU A 42 22.72 -0.46 -6.43
CA LEU A 42 23.58 -0.37 -5.25
C LEU A 42 24.87 -1.21 -5.33
N PRO A 43 24.86 -2.46 -5.88
CA PRO A 43 26.09 -3.23 -6.06
C PRO A 43 27.22 -2.49 -6.81
N PHE A 44 26.90 -1.59 -7.74
CA PHE A 44 27.89 -0.79 -8.47
C PHE A 44 28.76 0.05 -7.52
N PHE A 45 28.13 0.72 -6.55
CA PHE A 45 28.84 1.57 -5.59
C PHE A 45 29.73 0.77 -4.63
N PHE A 46 29.52 -0.54 -4.47
CA PHE A 46 30.41 -1.39 -3.67
C PHE A 46 31.60 -1.94 -4.47
N THR A 47 31.56 -1.84 -5.80
CA THR A 47 32.66 -2.24 -6.68
C THR A 47 33.64 -1.11 -6.99
N CYS A 48 33.24 0.15 -6.80
CA CYS A 48 34.13 1.30 -6.94
C CYS A 48 35.04 1.45 -5.70
N ASP A 49 36.36 1.46 -5.91
CA ASP A 49 37.34 1.47 -4.81
C ASP A 49 37.28 2.74 -3.94
N ASP A 50 37.00 3.90 -4.55
CA ASP A 50 36.91 5.19 -3.85
C ASP A 50 35.48 5.60 -3.45
N SER A 51 34.53 4.66 -3.48
CA SER A 51 33.14 4.95 -3.16
C SER A 51 32.95 5.36 -1.69
N PRO A 52 32.43 6.57 -1.42
CA PRO A 52 32.01 6.96 -0.08
C PRO A 52 31.10 5.95 0.62
N LEU A 53 30.27 5.25 -0.16
CA LEU A 53 29.34 4.22 0.35
C LEU A 53 30.09 3.10 1.05
N ARG A 54 31.22 2.66 0.49
CA ARG A 54 32.04 1.60 1.06
C ARG A 54 32.70 2.03 2.37
N ALA A 55 33.16 3.28 2.43
CA ALA A 55 33.88 3.82 3.58
C ALA A 55 32.96 4.13 4.77
N GLN A 56 31.69 4.46 4.51
CA GLN A 56 30.74 4.93 5.53
C GLN A 56 29.72 3.87 5.97
N MET A 57 29.61 2.75 5.27
CA MET A 57 28.74 1.66 5.71
C MET A 57 29.30 0.95 6.96
N ASP A 58 28.37 0.70 7.90
CA ASP A 58 28.66 -0.06 9.12
C ASP A 58 29.08 -1.49 8.79
N TRP A 59 29.87 -2.10 9.69
CA TRP A 59 30.21 -3.50 9.55
C TRP A 59 28.99 -4.38 9.81
N HIS A 60 28.92 -5.54 9.13
CA HIS A 60 27.87 -6.53 9.39
C HIS A 60 27.84 -6.98 10.86
N GLY A 61 28.97 -6.93 11.57
CA GLY A 61 29.04 -7.17 13.01
C GLY A 61 28.22 -6.17 13.83
N ASP A 62 28.30 -4.87 13.52
CA ASP A 62 27.52 -3.83 14.20
C ASP A 62 26.02 -4.02 13.98
N PHE A 63 25.65 -4.48 12.77
CA PHE A 63 24.28 -4.84 12.44
C PHE A 63 23.73 -5.98 13.31
N PHE A 64 24.51 -7.06 13.50
CA PHE A 64 24.10 -8.16 14.38
C PHE A 64 24.03 -7.71 15.85
N THR A 65 25.01 -6.96 16.34
CA THR A 65 25.00 -6.43 17.71
C THR A 65 23.78 -5.54 17.96
N ALA A 66 23.41 -4.70 16.98
CA ALA A 66 22.18 -3.91 17.07
C ALA A 66 20.94 -4.79 17.13
N LEU A 67 20.84 -5.83 16.28
CA LEU A 67 19.70 -6.76 16.27
C LEU A 67 19.57 -7.61 17.54
N GLU A 68 20.68 -7.96 18.18
CA GLU A 68 20.71 -8.72 19.44
C GLU A 68 20.32 -7.89 20.66
N ASN A 69 20.38 -6.56 20.57
CA ASN A 69 19.95 -5.65 21.64
C ASN A 69 18.51 -6.00 22.08
N ARG A 70 18.16 -5.86 23.36
CA ARG A 70 16.77 -6.06 23.81
C ARG A 70 15.95 -4.78 23.79
N ASN A 71 16.59 -3.62 23.72
CA ASN A 71 15.96 -2.32 23.67
C ASN A 71 15.51 -1.97 22.24
N ILE A 72 14.19 -1.93 22.03
CA ILE A 72 13.57 -1.63 20.72
C ILE A 72 13.89 -0.20 20.26
N GLN A 73 13.95 0.76 21.18
CA GLN A 73 14.23 2.15 20.83
C GLN A 73 15.68 2.33 20.36
N GLU A 74 16.63 1.67 21.02
CA GLU A 74 18.03 1.70 20.60
C GLU A 74 18.22 1.03 19.24
N LYS A 75 17.52 -0.08 18.97
CA LYS A 75 17.49 -0.69 17.62
C LYS A 75 16.99 0.29 16.57
N TYR A 76 15.86 0.92 16.84
CA TYR A 76 15.24 1.88 15.93
C TYR A 76 16.18 3.05 15.64
N ASN A 77 16.76 3.65 16.68
CA ASN A 77 17.69 4.77 16.55
C ASN A 77 18.94 4.36 15.77
N TRP A 78 19.50 3.19 16.06
CA TRP A 78 20.68 2.68 15.36
C TRP A 78 20.39 2.42 13.87
N LEU A 79 19.29 1.73 13.56
CA LEU A 79 18.86 1.46 12.18
C LEU A 79 18.62 2.77 11.43
N THR A 80 17.91 3.72 12.05
CA THR A 80 17.67 5.05 11.46
C THR A 80 18.98 5.75 11.13
N ALA A 81 19.92 5.80 12.07
CA ALA A 81 21.22 6.40 11.85
C ALA A 81 22.02 5.69 10.74
N SER A 82 21.93 4.36 10.65
CA SER A 82 22.56 3.55 9.59
C SER A 82 21.99 3.86 8.20
N TYR A 83 20.65 3.97 8.08
CA TYR A 83 20.00 4.37 6.84
C TYR A 83 20.36 5.80 6.42
N LEU A 84 20.41 6.75 7.36
CA LEU A 84 20.82 8.13 7.08
C LEU A 84 22.28 8.21 6.61
N ARG A 85 23.21 7.52 7.28
CA ARG A 85 24.61 7.41 6.83
C ARG A 85 24.71 6.84 5.41
N THR A 86 23.95 5.79 5.13
CA THR A 86 23.92 5.17 3.80
C THR A 86 23.41 6.15 2.74
N ALA A 87 22.32 6.88 3.03
CA ALA A 87 21.77 7.88 2.12
C ALA A 87 22.76 9.04 1.84
N ASP A 88 23.43 9.52 2.88
CA ASP A 88 24.47 10.55 2.76
C ASP A 88 25.65 10.07 1.90
N ALA A 89 26.08 8.82 2.10
CA ALA A 89 27.16 8.23 1.33
C ALA A 89 26.78 8.02 -0.14
N VAL A 90 25.56 7.58 -0.43
CA VAL A 90 25.03 7.49 -1.80
C VAL A 90 25.01 8.87 -2.45
N ARG A 91 24.47 9.89 -1.76
CA ARG A 91 24.43 11.27 -2.25
C ARG A 91 25.82 11.81 -2.55
N MET A 92 26.79 11.59 -1.67
CA MET A 92 28.17 12.00 -1.90
C MET A 92 28.79 11.28 -3.11
N SER A 93 28.51 9.98 -3.27
CA SER A 93 28.96 9.20 -4.42
C SER A 93 28.38 9.73 -5.73
N LEU A 94 27.09 10.05 -5.76
CA LEU A 94 26.41 10.63 -6.92
C LEU A 94 26.99 12.01 -7.29
N ASN A 95 27.24 12.88 -6.30
CA ASN A 95 27.84 14.19 -6.52
C ASN A 95 29.26 14.09 -7.11
N LEU A 96 30.05 13.10 -6.69
CA LEU A 96 31.39 12.86 -7.24
C LEU A 96 31.32 12.40 -8.71
N LEU A 97 30.42 11.46 -9.02
CA LEU A 97 30.19 11.00 -10.39
C LEU A 97 29.70 12.14 -11.29
N GLU A 98 28.78 12.98 -10.82
CA GLU A 98 28.31 14.14 -11.58
C GLU A 98 29.45 15.15 -11.83
N ALA A 99 30.34 15.34 -10.85
CA ALA A 99 31.50 16.22 -10.99
C ALA A 99 32.54 15.67 -11.98
N GLU A 100 32.75 14.36 -12.00
CA GLU A 100 33.70 13.67 -12.89
C GLU A 100 33.18 13.57 -14.33
N TYR A 101 31.88 13.31 -14.49
CA TYR A 101 31.24 13.00 -15.78
C TYR A 101 30.27 14.09 -16.28
N ARG A 102 30.59 15.37 -16.07
CA ARG A 102 29.71 16.54 -16.40
C ARG A 102 29.16 16.62 -17.83
N GLY A 103 29.76 15.93 -18.79
CA GLY A 103 29.37 15.94 -20.21
C GLY A 103 28.58 14.72 -20.67
N VAL A 104 28.32 13.75 -19.79
CA VAL A 104 27.62 12.52 -20.17
C VAL A 104 26.11 12.78 -20.23
N VAL A 105 25.52 12.60 -21.41
CA VAL A 105 24.07 12.59 -21.58
C VAL A 105 23.56 11.22 -21.13
N LEU A 106 22.84 11.20 -20.02
CA LEU A 106 22.19 9.99 -19.53
C LEU A 106 20.98 9.65 -20.42
N PRO A 107 20.70 8.36 -20.66
CA PRO A 107 19.43 7.96 -21.24
C PRO A 107 18.28 8.40 -20.32
N PRO A 108 17.04 8.52 -20.84
CA PRO A 108 15.87 8.76 -20.01
C PRO A 108 15.82 7.73 -18.88
N ALA A 109 15.62 8.22 -17.65
CA ALA A 109 15.49 7.33 -16.50
C ALA A 109 14.29 6.41 -16.71
N GLU A 110 14.51 5.10 -16.60
CA GLU A 110 13.42 4.14 -16.54
C GLU A 110 12.67 4.37 -15.21
N PRO A 111 11.35 4.59 -15.23
CA PRO A 111 10.60 4.81 -13.98
C PRO A 111 10.66 3.56 -13.11
N PHE A 112 10.63 3.74 -11.79
CA PHE A 112 10.55 2.60 -10.87
C PHE A 112 9.23 1.87 -11.08
N GLN A 113 9.34 0.58 -11.37
CA GLN A 113 8.19 -0.32 -11.46
C GLN A 113 8.33 -1.37 -10.37
N TRP A 114 7.43 -1.35 -9.40
CA TRP A 114 7.34 -2.44 -8.45
C TRP A 114 6.73 -3.67 -9.14
N GLY A 115 5.61 -3.47 -9.85
CA GLY A 115 5.09 -4.40 -10.86
C GLY A 115 4.96 -5.83 -10.34
N GLY A 116 4.06 -6.06 -9.38
CA GLY A 116 3.87 -7.37 -8.76
C GLY A 116 2.58 -7.60 -7.97
N LEU A 117 1.92 -6.55 -7.48
CA LEU A 117 0.64 -6.68 -6.77
C LEU A 117 -0.51 -7.13 -7.68
N TYR A 118 -0.50 -6.61 -8.91
CA TYR A 118 -1.49 -6.82 -9.96
C TYR A 118 -0.83 -7.31 -11.24
N GLY A 119 -0.06 -8.39 -11.18
CA GLY A 119 0.33 -9.08 -12.40
C GLY A 119 -0.93 -9.50 -13.18
N TYR A 120 -1.33 -8.69 -14.16
CA TYR A 120 -2.45 -8.86 -15.09
C TYR A 120 -3.71 -9.49 -14.48
N ASP A 121 -4.24 -8.94 -13.38
CA ASP A 121 -5.62 -9.29 -13.01
C ASP A 121 -6.52 -8.89 -14.19
N PRO A 122 -7.21 -9.84 -14.84
CA PRO A 122 -8.01 -9.54 -16.01
C PRO A 122 -8.98 -8.41 -15.73
N ILE A 123 -9.23 -7.54 -16.70
CA ILE A 123 -10.09 -6.35 -16.57
C ILE A 123 -11.45 -6.67 -15.90
N TYR A 124 -12.01 -7.86 -16.15
CA TYR A 124 -13.27 -8.26 -15.51
C TYR A 124 -13.18 -8.41 -13.98
N ILE A 125 -12.00 -8.73 -13.41
CA ILE A 125 -11.78 -8.79 -11.96
C ILE A 125 -11.79 -7.38 -11.38
N GLN A 126 -11.15 -6.42 -12.06
CA GLN A 126 -11.15 -5.01 -11.65
C GLN A 126 -12.57 -4.43 -11.66
N ILE A 127 -13.35 -4.73 -12.71
CA ILE A 127 -14.77 -4.34 -12.77
C ILE A 127 -15.56 -4.99 -11.63
N ALA A 128 -15.38 -6.28 -11.37
CA ALA A 128 -16.08 -6.96 -10.27
C ALA A 128 -15.73 -6.31 -8.91
N GLN A 129 -14.47 -5.97 -8.68
CA GLN A 129 -14.01 -5.28 -7.47
C GLN A 129 -14.66 -3.90 -7.34
N ASP A 130 -14.73 -3.13 -8.42
CA ASP A 130 -15.40 -1.82 -8.40
C ASP A 130 -16.91 -1.93 -8.17
N LEU A 131 -17.58 -2.91 -8.77
CA LEU A 131 -18.99 -3.18 -8.49
C LEU A 131 -19.22 -3.57 -7.01
N ILE A 132 -18.33 -4.39 -6.44
CA ILE A 132 -18.37 -4.73 -5.01
C ILE A 132 -18.20 -3.47 -4.15
N ALA A 133 -17.25 -2.59 -4.49
CA ALA A 133 -17.06 -1.32 -3.79
C ALA A 133 -18.32 -0.46 -3.87
N LYS A 134 -18.94 -0.33 -5.04
CA LYS A 134 -20.19 0.42 -5.26
C LYS A 134 -21.39 -0.16 -4.52
N ILE A 135 -21.49 -1.49 -4.39
CA ILE A 135 -22.54 -2.14 -3.58
C ILE A 135 -22.32 -1.89 -2.08
N ASN A 136 -21.08 -2.01 -1.60
CA ASN A 136 -20.76 -1.82 -0.18
C ASN A 136 -20.85 -0.35 0.26
N THR A 137 -20.45 0.59 -0.60
CA THR A 137 -20.67 2.03 -0.41
C THR A 137 -22.11 2.43 -0.64
N GLY A 138 -22.90 1.52 -1.25
CA GLY A 138 -24.31 1.65 -1.59
C GLY A 138 -24.63 2.72 -2.62
N VAL A 139 -23.67 3.01 -3.50
CA VAL A 139 -23.91 3.57 -4.83
C VAL A 139 -24.89 2.68 -5.60
N TYR A 140 -24.75 1.37 -5.44
CA TYR A 140 -25.75 0.38 -5.85
C TYR A 140 -26.44 -0.19 -4.61
N PRO A 141 -27.68 0.23 -4.31
CA PRO A 141 -28.38 -0.22 -3.11
C PRO A 141 -28.69 -1.70 -3.13
N LEU A 142 -28.72 -2.31 -1.94
CA LEU A 142 -29.11 -3.71 -1.78
C LEU A 142 -30.56 -3.92 -2.24
N GLU A 143 -30.83 -5.11 -2.78
CA GLU A 143 -32.11 -5.53 -3.34
C GLU A 143 -32.60 -4.68 -4.53
N GLN A 144 -31.73 -3.85 -5.11
CA GLN A 144 -32.00 -3.11 -6.35
C GLN A 144 -31.24 -3.69 -7.54
N TYR A 145 -31.73 -3.40 -8.74
CA TYR A 145 -31.08 -3.81 -9.98
C TYR A 145 -29.78 -3.03 -10.19
N LEU A 146 -28.74 -3.77 -10.56
CA LEU A 146 -27.53 -3.21 -11.15
C LEU A 146 -27.85 -2.67 -12.55
N PRO A 147 -27.08 -1.68 -13.05
CA PRO A 147 -27.21 -1.21 -14.43
C PRO A 147 -27.13 -2.37 -15.44
N HIS A 148 -27.79 -2.21 -16.59
CA HIS A 148 -27.81 -3.26 -17.59
C HIS A 148 -26.41 -3.53 -18.16
N GLU A 149 -26.17 -4.76 -18.65
CA GLU A 149 -24.84 -5.16 -19.15
C GLU A 149 -24.29 -4.19 -20.21
N ALA A 150 -25.16 -3.64 -21.06
CA ALA A 150 -24.79 -2.67 -22.08
C ALA A 150 -24.38 -1.30 -21.50
N GLU A 151 -25.05 -0.86 -20.43
CA GLU A 151 -24.72 0.39 -19.74
C GLU A 151 -23.40 0.25 -19.01
N LEU A 152 -23.17 -0.87 -18.33
CA LEU A 152 -21.89 -1.19 -17.70
C LEU A 152 -20.77 -1.27 -18.74
N ALA A 153 -21.00 -1.92 -19.89
CA ALA A 153 -20.01 -2.03 -20.96
C ALA A 153 -19.60 -0.63 -21.48
N LYS A 154 -20.58 0.25 -21.66
CA LYS A 154 -20.34 1.65 -22.04
C LYS A 154 -19.60 2.43 -20.94
N ALA A 155 -20.02 2.28 -19.68
CA ALA A 155 -19.44 3.00 -18.55
C ALA A 155 -17.97 2.64 -18.29
N TYR A 156 -17.62 1.36 -18.45
CA TYR A 156 -16.24 0.88 -18.27
C TYR A 156 -15.41 0.89 -19.57
N GLY A 157 -16.01 1.19 -20.72
CA GLY A 157 -15.32 1.17 -22.02
C GLY A 157 -14.81 -0.23 -22.43
N VAL A 158 -15.55 -1.29 -22.08
CA VAL A 158 -15.15 -2.69 -22.32
C VAL A 158 -16.19 -3.46 -23.14
N SER A 159 -15.81 -4.64 -23.63
CA SER A 159 -16.74 -5.55 -24.29
C SER A 159 -17.82 -6.07 -23.34
N LEU A 160 -19.02 -6.36 -23.88
CA LEU A 160 -20.10 -7.02 -23.15
C LEU A 160 -19.67 -8.36 -22.52
N THR A 161 -18.79 -9.10 -23.21
CA THR A 161 -18.21 -10.35 -22.70
C THR A 161 -17.39 -10.14 -21.43
N THR A 162 -16.68 -9.02 -21.32
CA THR A 162 -15.89 -8.67 -20.13
C THR A 162 -16.80 -8.33 -18.95
N VAL A 163 -17.87 -7.56 -19.19
CA VAL A 163 -18.90 -7.27 -18.17
C VAL A 163 -19.59 -8.54 -17.69
N ARG A 164 -19.97 -9.45 -18.60
CA ARG A 164 -20.56 -10.75 -18.22
C ARG A 164 -19.64 -11.55 -17.32
N LYS A 165 -18.33 -11.61 -17.63
CA LYS A 165 -17.33 -12.25 -16.75
C LYS A 165 -17.29 -11.57 -15.37
N ALA A 166 -17.34 -10.24 -15.33
CA ALA A 166 -17.36 -9.49 -14.08
C ALA A 166 -18.61 -9.78 -13.24
N LEU A 167 -19.80 -9.85 -13.87
CA LEU A 167 -21.06 -10.17 -13.19
C LEU A 167 -21.13 -11.64 -12.72
N VAL A 168 -20.56 -12.58 -13.49
CA VAL A 168 -20.41 -13.97 -13.05
C VAL A 168 -19.53 -14.04 -11.81
N GLU A 169 -18.43 -13.30 -11.81
CA GLU A 169 -17.54 -13.21 -10.66
C GLU A 169 -18.23 -12.57 -9.45
N LEU A 170 -18.96 -11.48 -9.67
CA LEU A 170 -19.76 -10.79 -8.64
C LEU A 170 -20.79 -11.73 -8.00
N ARG A 171 -21.47 -12.55 -8.81
CA ARG A 171 -22.42 -13.57 -8.33
C ARG A 171 -21.73 -14.66 -7.54
N ARG A 172 -20.58 -15.15 -8.03
CA ARG A 172 -19.77 -16.18 -7.36
C ARG A 172 -19.32 -15.73 -5.98
N LEU A 173 -19.01 -14.43 -5.82
CA LEU A 173 -18.65 -13.79 -4.56
C LEU A 173 -19.86 -13.46 -3.67
N GLY A 174 -21.08 -13.72 -4.13
CA GLY A 174 -22.31 -13.52 -3.34
C GLY A 174 -22.84 -12.08 -3.33
N TYR A 175 -22.31 -11.17 -4.15
CA TYR A 175 -22.68 -9.75 -4.17
C TYR A 175 -23.85 -9.42 -5.09
N CYS A 176 -24.23 -10.34 -5.97
CA CYS A 176 -25.44 -10.21 -6.75
C CYS A 176 -26.12 -11.56 -6.95
N ARG A 177 -27.42 -11.51 -7.25
CA ARG A 177 -28.17 -12.63 -7.83
C ARG A 177 -28.69 -12.21 -9.18
N THR A 178 -28.61 -13.08 -10.17
CA THR A 178 -29.15 -12.76 -11.50
C THR A 178 -30.48 -13.48 -11.68
N LEU A 179 -31.47 -12.72 -12.11
CA LEU A 179 -32.75 -13.23 -12.55
C LEU A 179 -32.70 -13.35 -14.07
N ASN A 180 -32.92 -14.56 -14.59
CA ASN A 180 -32.91 -14.83 -16.03
C ASN A 180 -33.80 -13.81 -16.76
N VAL A 181 -33.25 -13.19 -17.81
CA VAL A 181 -33.93 -12.21 -18.68
C VAL A 181 -34.27 -10.86 -18.00
N LYS A 182 -34.16 -10.74 -16.66
CA LYS A 182 -34.54 -9.53 -15.91
C LYS A 182 -33.35 -8.69 -15.44
N GLY A 183 -32.16 -9.28 -15.31
CA GLY A 183 -30.94 -8.58 -14.90
C GLY A 183 -30.35 -9.07 -13.59
N SER A 184 -29.41 -8.31 -13.03
CA SER A 184 -28.71 -8.66 -11.78
C SER A 184 -29.14 -7.74 -10.65
N ILE A 185 -29.49 -8.31 -9.50
CA ILE A 185 -29.88 -7.59 -8.29
C ILE A 185 -28.71 -7.62 -7.30
N ALA A 186 -28.33 -6.46 -6.77
CA ALA A 186 -27.32 -6.35 -5.72
C ALA A 186 -27.81 -6.96 -4.41
N GLN A 187 -26.97 -7.71 -3.72
CA GLN A 187 -27.32 -8.32 -2.43
C GLN A 187 -26.11 -8.33 -1.49
N ARG A 188 -26.38 -8.57 -0.19
CA ARG A 188 -25.31 -8.70 0.80
C ARG A 188 -24.70 -10.10 0.71
N CYS A 189 -23.37 -10.18 0.70
CA CYS A 189 -22.68 -11.46 0.80
C CYS A 189 -22.85 -12.04 2.22
N SER A 190 -23.17 -13.34 2.30
CA SER A 190 -23.28 -14.05 3.58
C SER A 190 -21.93 -14.52 4.10
N ILE A 191 -21.78 -14.64 5.42
CA ILE A 191 -20.56 -15.19 6.06
C ILE A 191 -20.22 -16.58 5.49
N GLU A 192 -21.23 -17.42 5.28
CA GLU A 192 -21.03 -18.76 4.71
C GLU A 192 -20.44 -18.71 3.29
N THR A 193 -20.95 -17.81 2.44
CA THR A 193 -20.44 -17.63 1.07
C THR A 193 -19.00 -17.14 1.09
N VAL A 194 -18.67 -16.24 2.02
CA VAL A 194 -17.31 -15.79 2.27
C VAL A 194 -16.41 -16.95 2.70
N CYS A 195 -16.78 -17.71 3.73
CA CYS A 195 -15.99 -18.84 4.23
C CYS A 195 -15.71 -19.87 3.14
N ARG A 196 -16.72 -20.16 2.29
CA ARG A 196 -16.54 -21.04 1.13
C ARG A 196 -15.61 -20.44 0.08
N THR A 197 -15.70 -19.14 -0.17
CA THR A 197 -14.86 -18.44 -1.14
C THR A 197 -13.39 -18.46 -0.71
N VAL A 198 -13.11 -18.23 0.57
CA VAL A 198 -11.76 -18.20 1.15
C VAL A 198 -11.10 -19.59 1.18
N ARG A 199 -11.85 -20.69 1.09
CA ARG A 199 -11.27 -22.03 0.87
C ARG A 199 -10.59 -22.19 -0.48
N ASN A 200 -10.94 -21.37 -1.47
CA ASN A 200 -10.24 -21.37 -2.76
C ASN A 200 -8.84 -20.76 -2.59
N PRO A 201 -7.75 -21.44 -3.00
CA PRO A 201 -6.38 -20.94 -2.80
C PRO A 201 -6.10 -19.58 -3.42
N THR A 202 -6.68 -19.29 -4.60
CA THR A 202 -6.53 -17.97 -5.25
C THR A 202 -7.18 -16.88 -4.41
N ARG A 203 -8.38 -17.13 -3.87
CA ARG A 203 -9.12 -16.14 -3.07
C ARG A 203 -8.53 -15.94 -1.69
N LYS A 204 -8.02 -17.01 -1.10
CA LYS A 204 -7.21 -16.93 0.11
C LYS A 204 -6.00 -16.03 -0.10
N ARG A 205 -5.24 -16.26 -1.18
CA ARG A 205 -4.08 -15.46 -1.55
C ARG A 205 -4.46 -13.98 -1.70
N ASP A 206 -5.54 -13.69 -2.40
CA ASP A 206 -5.94 -12.31 -2.66
C ASP A 206 -6.46 -11.62 -1.38
N ALA A 207 -7.18 -12.35 -0.52
CA ALA A 207 -7.59 -11.87 0.80
C ALA A 207 -6.38 -11.55 1.68
N MET A 208 -5.36 -12.41 1.68
CA MET A 208 -4.11 -12.18 2.40
C MET A 208 -3.32 -11.00 1.81
N ARG A 209 -3.27 -10.85 0.48
CA ARG A 209 -2.68 -9.68 -0.19
C ARG A 209 -3.32 -8.38 0.26
N TYR A 210 -4.64 -8.34 0.41
CA TYR A 210 -5.31 -7.17 0.97
C TYR A 210 -4.87 -6.87 2.41
N LEU A 211 -4.80 -7.89 3.27
CA LEU A 211 -4.31 -7.73 4.64
C LEU A 211 -2.85 -7.23 4.68
N TYR A 212 -2.00 -7.76 3.80
CA TYR A 212 -0.62 -7.32 3.62
C TYR A 212 -0.55 -5.86 3.15
N GLY A 213 -1.41 -5.46 2.21
CA GLY A 213 -1.53 -4.08 1.75
C GLY A 213 -1.94 -3.14 2.87
N LEU A 214 -2.90 -3.52 3.71
CA LEU A 214 -3.34 -2.70 4.85
C LEU A 214 -2.21 -2.50 5.87
N GLN A 215 -1.45 -3.56 6.17
CA GLN A 215 -0.29 -3.46 7.05
C GLN A 215 0.76 -2.52 6.45
N PHE A 216 1.00 -2.61 5.15
CA PHE A 216 1.98 -1.79 4.46
C PHE A 216 1.54 -0.32 4.43
N MET A 217 0.28 -0.04 4.09
CA MET A 217 -0.28 1.32 4.16
C MET A 217 -0.25 1.91 5.56
N ALA A 218 -0.45 1.10 6.61
CA ALA A 218 -0.33 1.57 8.00
C ALA A 218 1.08 2.05 8.35
N LEU A 219 2.12 1.52 7.69
CA LEU A 219 3.51 1.99 7.85
C LEU A 219 3.83 3.16 6.89
N LEU A 220 3.20 3.18 5.71
CA LEU A 220 3.56 4.08 4.62
C LEU A 220 2.79 5.40 4.63
N ALA A 221 1.52 5.39 5.03
CA ALA A 221 0.61 6.52 4.89
C ALA A 221 1.03 7.74 5.70
N GLY A 222 1.51 7.55 6.93
CA GLY A 222 2.01 8.65 7.77
C GLY A 222 3.23 9.34 7.16
N PRO A 223 4.35 8.63 6.93
CA PRO A 223 5.53 9.19 6.28
C PRO A 223 5.22 9.84 4.92
N ALA A 224 4.38 9.21 4.09
CA ALA A 224 3.95 9.78 2.81
C ALA A 224 3.17 11.08 2.99
N ALA A 225 2.23 11.11 3.94
CA ALA A 225 1.46 12.31 4.27
C ALA A 225 2.36 13.44 4.78
N ARG A 226 3.29 13.16 5.70
CA ARG A 226 4.26 14.13 6.24
C ARG A 226 5.12 14.75 5.14
N LEU A 227 5.58 13.95 4.17
CA LEU A 227 6.41 14.43 3.06
C LEU A 227 5.61 15.25 2.05
N ALA A 228 4.36 14.87 1.79
CA ALA A 228 3.52 15.49 0.77
C ALA A 228 2.81 16.76 1.27
N ALA A 229 2.36 16.79 2.54
CA ALA A 229 1.49 17.84 3.08
C ALA A 229 2.03 19.27 2.95
N PRO A 230 3.34 19.56 3.12
CA PRO A 230 3.88 20.90 2.93
C PRO A 230 3.72 21.45 1.51
N ARG A 231 3.49 20.60 0.51
CA ARG A 231 3.32 20.98 -0.91
C ARG A 231 1.86 21.24 -1.29
N PHE A 232 0.92 21.03 -0.36
CA PHE A 232 -0.51 21.20 -0.65
C PHE A 232 -0.85 22.69 -0.74
N THR A 233 -1.37 23.09 -1.88
CA THR A 233 -1.78 24.48 -2.15
C THR A 233 -3.07 24.84 -1.42
N ALA A 234 -3.31 26.14 -1.22
CA ALA A 234 -4.55 26.62 -0.61
C ALA A 234 -5.77 26.26 -1.48
N GLU A 235 -5.61 26.30 -2.80
CA GLU A 235 -6.62 25.93 -3.78
C GLU A 235 -6.99 24.45 -3.67
N GLU A 236 -6.00 23.56 -3.49
CA GLU A 236 -6.25 22.14 -3.29
C GLU A 236 -6.94 21.85 -1.97
N LYS A 237 -6.53 22.50 -0.88
CA LYS A 237 -7.22 22.40 0.41
C LYS A 237 -8.68 22.84 0.30
N ALA A 238 -8.95 23.95 -0.41
CA ALA A 238 -10.32 24.42 -0.65
C ALA A 238 -11.13 23.46 -1.54
N ALA A 239 -10.51 22.89 -2.59
CA ALA A 239 -11.14 21.91 -3.46
C ALA A 239 -11.50 20.63 -2.70
N LEU A 240 -10.59 20.12 -1.85
CA LEU A 240 -10.85 18.99 -0.96
C LEU A 240 -12.03 19.29 -0.03
N ALA A 241 -12.05 20.47 0.61
CA ALA A 241 -13.15 20.88 1.49
C ALA A 241 -14.50 20.90 0.75
N ALA A 242 -14.54 21.34 -0.51
CA ALA A 242 -15.75 21.34 -1.32
C ALA A 242 -16.18 19.90 -1.69
N GLN A 243 -15.24 19.04 -2.08
CA GLN A 243 -15.51 17.65 -2.44
C GLN A 243 -16.00 16.82 -1.25
N PHE A 244 -15.49 17.07 -0.04
CA PHE A 244 -15.93 16.39 1.20
C PHE A 244 -17.41 16.63 1.53
N LYS A 245 -18.02 17.71 1.04
CA LYS A 245 -19.44 18.01 1.24
C LYS A 245 -20.35 17.15 0.36
N ARG A 246 -19.82 16.50 -0.67
CA ARG A 246 -20.62 15.69 -1.58
C ARG A 246 -21.00 14.37 -0.90
N PRO A 247 -22.27 13.92 -1.00
CA PRO A 247 -22.75 12.72 -0.33
C PRO A 247 -22.14 11.41 -0.87
N ASP A 248 -21.58 11.44 -2.08
CA ASP A 248 -20.91 10.32 -2.75
C ASP A 248 -19.38 10.29 -2.53
N ALA A 249 -18.81 11.34 -1.93
CA ALA A 249 -17.37 11.44 -1.74
C ALA A 249 -16.86 10.45 -0.68
N ILE A 250 -15.66 9.92 -0.93
CA ILE A 250 -14.90 9.14 0.04
C ILE A 250 -13.67 9.97 0.41
N PRO A 251 -13.74 10.79 1.48
CA PRO A 251 -12.69 11.70 1.91
C PRO A 251 -11.26 11.13 1.89
N LEU A 252 -11.09 9.89 2.35
CA LEU A 252 -9.81 9.20 2.34
C LEU A 252 -9.20 9.09 0.93
N ILE A 253 -10.00 8.70 -0.06
CA ILE A 253 -9.53 8.52 -1.45
C ILE A 253 -8.98 9.85 -1.97
N LEU A 254 -9.68 10.95 -1.69
CA LEU A 254 -9.27 12.28 -2.10
C LEU A 254 -7.95 12.72 -1.44
N LEU A 255 -7.79 12.42 -0.14
CA LEU A 255 -6.56 12.71 0.59
C LEU A 255 -5.38 11.91 0.03
N VAL A 256 -5.55 10.61 -0.18
CA VAL A 256 -4.52 9.74 -0.77
C VAL A 256 -4.13 10.24 -2.16
N GLU A 257 -5.11 10.54 -3.01
CA GLU A 257 -4.84 11.04 -4.37
C GLU A 257 -4.06 12.35 -4.33
N CYS A 258 -4.36 13.22 -3.37
CA CYS A 258 -3.60 14.44 -3.14
C CYS A 258 -2.17 14.16 -2.65
N ILE A 259 -2.00 13.24 -1.69
CA ILE A 259 -0.68 12.80 -1.21
C ILE A 259 0.14 12.24 -2.38
N GLY A 260 -0.45 11.36 -3.18
CA GLY A 260 0.22 10.74 -4.32
C GLY A 260 0.69 11.74 -5.38
N ARG A 261 -0.06 12.83 -5.61
CA ARG A 261 0.33 13.91 -6.54
C ARG A 261 1.55 14.71 -6.05
N HIS A 262 1.69 14.84 -4.73
CA HIS A 262 2.72 15.65 -4.06
C HIS A 262 3.87 14.84 -3.44
N LEU A 263 3.93 13.52 -3.70
CA LEU A 263 5.00 12.68 -3.19
C LEU A 263 6.17 12.67 -4.18
N ASP A 264 7.17 13.51 -3.91
CA ASP A 264 8.31 13.72 -4.81
C ASP A 264 9.16 12.46 -5.09
N PRO A 265 9.55 11.63 -4.08
CA PRO A 265 10.41 10.49 -4.36
C PRO A 265 9.65 9.45 -5.20
N GLU A 266 10.04 9.29 -6.46
CA GLU A 266 9.30 8.50 -7.45
C GLU A 266 9.10 7.03 -7.02
N PRO A 267 10.10 6.30 -6.47
CA PRO A 267 9.88 4.95 -5.98
C PRO A 267 8.89 4.89 -4.81
N LEU A 268 8.93 5.87 -3.91
CA LEU A 268 8.01 5.95 -2.78
C LEU A 268 6.58 6.20 -3.26
N ARG A 269 6.41 7.10 -4.24
CA ARG A 269 5.12 7.38 -4.89
C ARG A 269 4.56 6.16 -5.58
N ALA A 270 5.37 5.43 -6.34
CA ALA A 270 4.95 4.20 -7.00
C ALA A 270 4.49 3.14 -5.99
N ILE A 271 5.29 2.87 -4.94
CA ILE A 271 4.93 1.93 -3.87
C ILE A 271 3.63 2.37 -3.17
N PHE A 272 3.50 3.67 -2.85
CA PHE A 272 2.31 4.21 -2.20
C PHE A 272 1.05 4.05 -3.05
N LEU A 273 1.09 4.42 -4.32
CA LEU A 273 -0.06 4.32 -5.22
C LEU A 273 -0.42 2.86 -5.53
N GLU A 274 0.57 1.99 -5.74
CA GLU A 274 0.30 0.56 -5.98
C GLU A 274 -0.29 -0.13 -4.74
N THR A 275 0.26 0.17 -3.55
CA THR A 275 -0.27 -0.37 -2.28
C THR A 275 -1.65 0.22 -1.99
N GLU A 276 -1.84 1.51 -2.26
CA GLU A 276 -3.14 2.12 -2.05
C GLU A 276 -4.19 1.53 -2.98
N HIS A 277 -3.85 1.32 -4.25
CA HIS A 277 -4.72 0.63 -5.20
C HIS A 277 -5.09 -0.77 -4.68
N LEU A 278 -4.11 -1.52 -4.13
CA LEU A 278 -4.34 -2.82 -3.50
C LEU A 278 -5.34 -2.77 -2.36
N VAL A 279 -5.33 -1.73 -1.52
CA VAL A 279 -6.28 -1.62 -0.40
C VAL A 279 -7.58 -0.92 -0.77
N ARG A 280 -7.58 -0.06 -1.80
CA ARG A 280 -8.76 0.59 -2.35
C ARG A 280 -9.71 -0.44 -2.96
N TRP A 281 -9.15 -1.36 -3.73
CA TRP A 281 -9.90 -2.41 -4.43
C TRP A 281 -9.79 -3.78 -3.78
N GLY A 282 -8.89 -3.92 -2.81
CA GLY A 282 -8.73 -5.13 -2.02
C GLY A 282 -9.96 -5.42 -1.19
N TYR A 283 -10.80 -6.30 -1.70
CA TYR A 283 -11.64 -7.20 -0.92
C TYR A 283 -12.48 -6.53 0.20
N CYS A 284 -13.39 -5.64 -0.23
CA CYS A 284 -14.63 -5.37 0.53
C CYS A 284 -15.55 -6.61 0.68
N THR A 285 -15.12 -7.77 0.17
CA THR A 285 -15.90 -9.01 0.12
C THR A 285 -16.11 -9.69 1.49
N LEU A 286 -15.24 -9.39 2.46
CA LEU A 286 -15.16 -10.11 3.73
C LEU A 286 -15.35 -9.18 4.94
N LEU A 287 -15.91 -7.99 4.78
CA LEU A 287 -16.19 -7.11 5.92
C LEU A 287 -17.63 -7.33 6.37
N HIS A 288 -17.80 -8.00 7.52
CA HIS A 288 -19.12 -8.25 8.11
C HIS A 288 -19.82 -6.97 8.62
N GLU A 289 -19.08 -5.88 8.75
CA GLU A 289 -19.56 -4.61 9.26
C GLU A 289 -20.72 -4.02 8.44
N SER A 290 -21.65 -3.34 9.11
CA SER A 290 -22.73 -2.61 8.45
C SER A 290 -22.19 -1.41 7.64
N ARG A 291 -22.90 -1.02 6.58
CA ARG A 291 -22.55 0.14 5.76
C ARG A 291 -22.42 1.42 6.60
N SER A 292 -23.36 1.64 7.52
CA SER A 292 -23.41 2.84 8.37
C SER A 292 -22.18 2.96 9.27
N GLU A 293 -21.73 1.86 9.88
CA GLU A 293 -20.54 1.86 10.75
C GLU A 293 -19.25 2.09 9.96
N ARG A 294 -19.11 1.43 8.81
CA ARG A 294 -17.94 1.59 7.93
C ARG A 294 -17.81 3.02 7.43
N VAL A 295 -18.89 3.58 6.87
CA VAL A 295 -18.91 4.96 6.37
C VAL A 295 -18.64 5.94 7.51
N ARG A 296 -19.29 5.78 8.68
CA ARG A 296 -19.03 6.65 9.84
C ARG A 296 -17.57 6.64 10.27
N ARG A 297 -16.94 5.46 10.35
CA ARG A 297 -15.51 5.35 10.72
C ARG A 297 -14.60 6.04 9.71
N VAL A 298 -14.77 5.73 8.42
CA VAL A 298 -13.96 6.31 7.34
C VAL A 298 -14.11 7.83 7.34
N THR A 299 -15.34 8.32 7.41
CA THR A 299 -15.63 9.76 7.43
C THR A 299 -15.06 10.45 8.67
N HIS A 300 -15.20 9.85 9.86
CA HIS A 300 -14.67 10.43 11.09
C HIS A 300 -13.15 10.59 11.06
N LYS A 301 -12.41 9.52 10.73
CA LYS A 301 -10.93 9.56 10.68
C LYS A 301 -10.40 10.46 9.57
N SER A 302 -11.01 10.39 8.39
CA SER A 302 -10.62 11.26 7.27
C SER A 302 -10.90 12.73 7.58
N ARG A 303 -11.93 13.01 8.38
CA ARG A 303 -12.23 14.38 8.81
C ARG A 303 -11.19 14.89 9.81
N ALA A 304 -10.81 14.09 10.81
CA ALA A 304 -9.75 14.45 11.75
C ALA A 304 -8.42 14.74 11.03
N ALA A 305 -8.01 13.87 10.08
CA ALA A 305 -6.85 14.10 9.24
C ALA A 305 -6.95 15.43 8.47
N PHE A 306 -8.10 15.69 7.84
CA PHE A 306 -8.30 16.91 7.07
C PHE A 306 -8.33 18.17 7.93
N ASP A 307 -8.93 18.12 9.12
CA ASP A 307 -8.95 19.25 10.05
C ASP A 307 -7.52 19.57 10.53
N ALA A 308 -6.68 18.55 10.78
CA ALA A 308 -5.25 18.74 11.09
C ALA A 308 -4.47 19.37 9.92
N LEU A 309 -4.73 18.93 8.68
CA LEU A 309 -4.14 19.52 7.48
C LEU A 309 -4.52 21.00 7.29
N LEU A 310 -5.77 21.37 7.61
CA LEU A 310 -6.23 22.75 7.59
C LEU A 310 -5.61 23.60 8.70
N ALA A 311 -5.36 23.00 9.87
CA ALA A 311 -4.65 23.62 10.99
C ALA A 311 -3.13 23.70 10.79
N GLU A 312 -2.62 23.22 9.65
CA GLU A 312 -1.18 23.10 9.34
C GLU A 312 -0.40 22.21 10.33
N ASP A 313 -1.10 21.33 11.04
CA ASP A 313 -0.52 20.32 11.92
C ASP A 313 -0.17 19.05 11.13
N MET A 314 1.03 19.05 10.56
CA MET A 314 1.55 17.96 9.73
C MET A 314 1.80 16.67 10.53
N GLU A 315 2.11 16.81 11.82
CA GLU A 315 2.31 15.67 12.72
C GLU A 315 1.00 14.93 12.92
N THR A 316 -0.04 15.65 13.34
CA THR A 316 -1.36 15.06 13.55
C THR A 316 -1.95 14.54 12.23
N PHE A 317 -1.78 15.26 11.12
CA PHE A 317 -2.21 14.77 9.80
C PHE A 317 -1.56 13.43 9.44
N SER A 318 -0.24 13.31 9.63
CA SER A 318 0.51 12.07 9.42
C SER A 318 0.00 10.94 10.31
N LEU A 319 -0.20 11.20 11.60
CA LEU A 319 -0.66 10.21 12.58
C LEU A 319 -2.08 9.70 12.25
N GLU A 320 -3.00 10.59 11.89
CA GLU A 320 -4.38 10.23 11.52
C GLU A 320 -4.42 9.39 10.24
N MET A 321 -3.60 9.73 9.24
CA MET A 321 -3.49 8.93 8.01
C MET A 321 -2.96 7.52 8.30
N ALA A 322 -1.94 7.37 9.14
CA ALA A 322 -1.43 6.06 9.54
C ALA A 322 -2.45 5.27 10.38
N ASP A 323 -3.12 5.92 11.34
CA ASP A 323 -4.08 5.30 12.24
C ASP A 323 -5.34 4.80 11.51
N TYR A 324 -5.75 5.46 10.43
CA TYR A 324 -6.82 4.94 9.57
C TYR A 324 -6.50 3.51 9.07
N TYR A 325 -5.34 3.33 8.45
CA TYR A 325 -4.95 2.04 7.90
C TYR A 325 -4.64 1.02 9.00
N ARG A 326 -4.06 1.46 10.12
CA ARG A 326 -3.81 0.61 11.29
C ARG A 326 -5.10 0.02 11.87
N SER A 327 -6.11 0.85 12.13
CA SER A 327 -7.40 0.35 12.61
C SER A 327 -8.10 -0.54 11.58
N SER A 328 -7.99 -0.21 10.30
CA SER A 328 -8.53 -1.04 9.22
C SER A 328 -7.85 -2.41 9.17
N PHE A 329 -6.52 -2.46 9.30
CA PHE A 329 -5.75 -3.69 9.42
C PHE A 329 -6.19 -4.54 10.61
N GLN A 330 -6.27 -3.94 11.81
CA GLN A 330 -6.66 -4.66 13.03
C GLN A 330 -8.07 -5.27 12.93
N MET A 331 -9.01 -4.51 12.36
CA MET A 331 -10.37 -4.97 12.13
C MET A 331 -10.39 -6.17 11.18
N VAL A 332 -9.76 -6.03 10.01
CA VAL A 332 -9.73 -7.08 8.98
C VAL A 332 -9.01 -8.33 9.49
N ARG A 333 -7.87 -8.16 10.16
CA ARG A 333 -7.12 -9.26 10.80
C ARG A 333 -8.00 -10.02 11.80
N THR A 334 -8.69 -9.30 12.67
CA THR A 334 -9.61 -9.89 13.66
C THR A 334 -10.71 -10.68 12.97
N GLN A 335 -11.31 -10.14 11.91
CA GLN A 335 -12.36 -10.82 11.17
C GLN A 335 -11.85 -12.08 10.44
N TYR A 336 -10.65 -12.01 9.86
CA TYR A 336 -10.01 -13.14 9.19
C TYR A 336 -9.79 -14.30 10.14
N ILE A 337 -9.33 -14.01 11.36
CA ILE A 337 -9.08 -15.01 12.39
C ILE A 337 -10.42 -15.55 12.94
N GLN A 338 -11.29 -14.68 13.43
CA GLN A 338 -12.49 -15.06 14.19
C GLN A 338 -13.63 -15.60 13.32
N TYR A 339 -13.91 -14.97 12.18
CA TYR A 339 -15.07 -15.32 11.35
C TYR A 339 -14.69 -16.22 10.17
N TYR A 340 -13.52 -16.01 9.56
CA TYR A 340 -13.13 -16.70 8.32
C TYR A 340 -12.12 -17.83 8.52
N ARG A 341 -11.65 -18.04 9.76
CA ARG A 341 -10.72 -19.12 10.14
C ARG A 341 -9.45 -19.16 9.29
N LEU A 342 -8.92 -17.98 8.95
CA LEU A 342 -7.63 -17.80 8.28
C LEU A 342 -6.53 -17.67 9.31
N SER A 343 -5.94 -18.79 9.75
CA SER A 343 -4.88 -18.80 10.75
C SER A 343 -3.60 -18.10 10.28
N GLU A 344 -3.34 -18.02 8.97
CA GLU A 344 -2.17 -17.28 8.46
C GLU A 344 -2.21 -15.78 8.77
N ALA A 345 -3.39 -15.22 9.03
CA ALA A 345 -3.52 -13.83 9.46
C ALA A 345 -2.91 -13.59 10.85
N GLU A 346 -2.78 -14.63 11.69
CA GLU A 346 -2.14 -14.54 13.01
C GLU A 346 -0.64 -14.20 12.90
N ALA A 347 0.03 -14.74 11.89
CA ALA A 347 1.45 -14.50 11.64
C ALA A 347 1.77 -13.08 11.15
N VAL A 348 0.75 -12.31 10.70
CA VAL A 348 0.94 -10.94 10.24
C VAL A 348 0.95 -10.00 11.43
N MET A 349 2.10 -9.37 11.69
CA MET A 349 2.29 -8.49 12.85
C MET A 349 1.45 -7.20 12.77
N ALA A 350 0.93 -6.73 13.90
CA ALA A 350 0.28 -5.43 13.95
C ALA A 350 1.31 -4.29 13.89
N PRO A 351 1.09 -3.25 13.06
CA PRO A 351 1.93 -2.05 13.06
C PRO A 351 1.94 -1.39 14.45
N PRO A 352 3.11 -0.97 14.97
CA PRO A 352 3.23 -0.38 16.30
C PRO A 352 2.54 0.99 16.41
N LEU A 353 2.16 1.38 17.63
CA LEU A 353 1.34 2.56 17.91
C LEU A 353 2.12 3.89 18.02
N GLY A 354 3.43 3.85 18.21
CA GLY A 354 4.23 5.04 18.57
C GLY A 354 5.71 4.98 18.19
N LEU A 355 6.06 4.31 17.08
CA LEU A 355 7.42 4.31 16.51
C LEU A 355 7.47 4.97 15.11
N LEU A 356 6.38 5.63 14.68
CA LEU A 356 6.25 6.29 13.39
C LEU A 356 6.10 7.80 13.56
#